data_AF-G2DGU3-F1
#
_entry.id   AF-G2DGU3-F1
#
_cell.length_a   1.000
_cell.length_b   1.000
_cell.length_c   1.000
_cell.angle_alpha   90.00
_cell.angle_beta   90.00
_cell.angle_gamma   90.00
#
_symmetry.space_group_name_H-M   'P 1'
#
loop_
_entity.id
_entity.type
_entity.pdbx_description
1 polymer ?
#
loop_
_entity_poly.entity_id
_entity_poly.type
_entity_poly.pdbx_seq_one_letter_code
_entity_poly.pdbx_strand_id
1 'polypeptide(L)'
;MIRTAVLAGIEIPLLASLDMQQTYEPIARETIHLMGDGSHQKQTFAGTQGKVRSVISGRGAIPPGLDGLDASVPLLLQCGAERATISQATSVLIPAARRSDDGYTPWGRAYVESRWQPTAVAMTGDLAALTPVPNATLYQVLWFPEFQVLIEGGVQTSDDLRASETQWQVSLLQV
;
A
#
# COMPACT_ATOMS: atom_id res chain seq x y z
N MET A 1 -3.07 13.39 12.37
CA MET A 1 -1.75 12.76 12.18
C MET A 1 -1.48 12.74 10.68
N ILE A 2 -0.34 13.27 10.26
CA ILE A 2 0.10 13.19 8.86
C ILE A 2 0.55 11.75 8.63
N ARG A 3 0.10 11.13 7.53
CA ARG A 3 0.45 9.75 7.19
C ARG A 3 1.74 9.78 6.37
N THR A 4 2.79 9.13 6.87
CA THR A 4 4.11 9.16 6.24
C THR A 4 4.51 7.78 5.74
N ALA A 5 5.17 7.74 4.58
CA ALA A 5 5.84 6.54 4.10
C ALA A 5 7.28 6.47 4.65
N VAL A 6 7.75 5.27 4.94
CA VAL A 6 9.12 5.02 5.43
C VAL A 6 9.78 4.03 4.49
N LEU A 7 10.98 4.35 4.01
CA LEU A 7 11.77 3.48 3.14
C LEU A 7 13.12 3.19 3.79
N ALA A 8 13.42 1.92 4.04
CA ALA A 8 14.63 1.47 4.72
C ALA A 8 14.88 2.18 6.07
N GLY A 9 13.81 2.52 6.80
CA GLY A 9 13.88 3.27 8.06
C GLY A 9 14.02 4.79 7.91
N ILE A 10 14.15 5.31 6.69
CA ILE A 10 14.14 6.74 6.40
C ILE A 10 12.69 7.19 6.24
N GLU A 11 12.21 7.98 7.20
CA GLU A 11 10.91 8.65 7.08
C GLU A 11 11.03 9.81 6.07
N ILE A 12 10.11 9.85 5.11
CA ILE A 12 10.08 10.92 4.11
C ILE A 12 9.67 12.22 4.81
N PRO A 13 10.50 13.27 4.79
CA PRO A 13 10.22 14.49 5.55
C PRO A 13 9.03 15.25 4.94
N LEU A 14 8.21 15.85 5.80
CA LEU A 14 7.02 16.62 5.40
C LEU A 14 7.34 17.71 4.37
N LEU A 15 8.49 18.38 4.51
CA LEU A 15 8.93 19.44 3.61
C LEU A 15 9.30 18.94 2.21
N ALA A 16 9.55 17.64 2.03
CA ALA A 16 9.72 17.00 0.73
C ALA A 16 8.41 16.42 0.17
N SER A 17 7.33 16.42 0.95
CA SER A 17 6.15 15.59 0.71
C SER A 17 4.83 16.37 0.82
N LEU A 18 4.84 17.66 0.44
CA LEU A 18 3.65 18.53 0.52
C LEU A 18 2.48 17.96 -0.29
N ASP A 19 2.79 17.35 -1.43
CA ASP A 19 1.85 16.70 -2.34
C ASP A 19 2.25 15.24 -2.57
N MET A 20 2.49 14.52 -1.46
CA MET A 20 2.88 13.10 -1.53
C MET A 20 1.77 12.24 -2.14
N GLN A 21 2.13 11.46 -3.14
CA GLN A 21 1.28 10.46 -3.74
C GLN A 21 1.94 9.08 -3.68
N GLN A 22 1.14 8.07 -3.40
CA GLN A 22 1.59 6.68 -3.47
C GLN A 22 0.54 5.86 -4.20
N THR A 23 0.97 5.16 -5.25
CA THR A 23 0.12 4.27 -6.04
C THR A 23 0.60 2.82 -5.90
N TYR A 24 -0.32 1.89 -6.18
CA TYR A 24 -0.06 0.46 -6.21
C TYR A 24 -0.53 -0.10 -7.54
N GLU A 25 0.38 -0.69 -8.30
CA GLU A 25 0.10 -1.31 -9.58
C GLU A 25 0.36 -2.82 -9.49
N PRO A 26 -0.60 -3.68 -9.85
CA PRO A 26 -0.36 -5.11 -9.82
C PRO A 26 0.65 -5.50 -10.91
N ILE A 27 1.63 -6.28 -10.51
CA ILE A 27 2.61 -6.89 -11.40
C ILE A 27 2.17 -8.32 -11.63
N ALA A 28 1.29 -8.48 -12.60
CA ALA A 28 0.82 -9.78 -13.02
C ALA A 28 1.30 -10.05 -14.44
N ARG A 29 2.00 -11.17 -14.62
CA ARG A 29 2.08 -11.81 -15.92
C ARG A 29 1.08 -12.95 -15.90
N GLU A 30 0.12 -12.89 -16.81
CA GLU A 30 -1.00 -13.83 -16.86
C GLU A 30 -0.99 -14.57 -18.19
N THR A 31 -1.30 -15.86 -18.14
CA THR A 31 -1.50 -16.68 -19.34
C THR A 31 -2.67 -17.62 -19.10
N ILE A 32 -3.53 -17.74 -20.10
CA ILE A 32 -4.67 -18.64 -20.05
C ILE A 32 -4.32 -19.87 -20.90
N HIS A 33 -4.34 -21.03 -20.26
CA HIS A 33 -4.13 -22.31 -20.92
C HIS A 33 -5.48 -22.93 -21.26
N LEU A 34 -5.64 -23.35 -22.52
CA LEU A 34 -6.78 -24.17 -22.93
C LEU A 34 -6.43 -25.63 -22.68
N MET A 35 -7.32 -26.32 -22.00
CA MET A 35 -7.17 -27.73 -21.66
C MET A 35 -7.87 -28.60 -22.70
N GLY A 36 -7.47 -29.86 -22.81
CA GLY A 36 -8.05 -30.80 -23.80
C GLY A 36 -9.55 -31.09 -23.60
N ASP A 37 -10.12 -30.77 -22.44
CA ASP A 37 -11.54 -30.86 -22.12
C ASP A 37 -12.33 -29.57 -22.42
N GLY A 38 -11.67 -28.54 -22.97
CA GLY A 38 -12.26 -27.23 -23.23
C GLY A 38 -12.31 -26.31 -22.00
N SER A 39 -11.80 -26.74 -20.85
CA SER A 39 -11.62 -25.87 -19.68
C SER A 39 -10.46 -24.90 -19.89
N HIS A 40 -10.48 -23.81 -19.12
CA HIS A 40 -9.45 -22.78 -19.16
C HIS A 40 -8.80 -22.67 -17.78
N GLN A 41 -7.47 -22.71 -17.73
CA GLN A 41 -6.70 -22.54 -16.50
C GLN A 41 -5.87 -21.27 -16.57
N LYS A 42 -6.11 -20.34 -15.64
CA LYS A 42 -5.36 -19.10 -15.55
C LYS A 42 -4.08 -19.33 -14.74
N GLN A 43 -2.94 -19.21 -15.39
CA GLN A 43 -1.65 -19.13 -14.73
C GLN A 43 -1.32 -17.66 -14.48
N THR A 44 -1.30 -17.25 -13.22
CA THR A 44 -0.80 -15.94 -12.79
C THR A 44 0.54 -16.12 -12.11
N PHE A 45 1.58 -15.44 -12.61
CA PHE A 45 2.84 -15.36 -11.90
C PHE A 45 2.67 -14.44 -10.68
N ALA A 46 3.13 -14.89 -9.50
CA ALA A 46 2.97 -14.25 -8.18
C ALA A 46 1.64 -14.47 -7.40
N GLY A 47 0.92 -15.57 -7.68
CA GLY A 47 -0.20 -16.04 -6.83
C GLY A 47 -1.48 -15.22 -6.94
N THR A 48 -2.47 -15.50 -6.08
CA THR A 48 -3.82 -14.89 -6.14
C THR A 48 -3.87 -13.42 -5.74
N GLN A 49 -2.87 -12.92 -4.98
CA GLN A 49 -2.79 -11.51 -4.59
C GLN A 49 -1.85 -10.67 -5.47
N GLY A 50 -1.01 -11.32 -6.28
CA GLY A 50 0.01 -10.67 -7.11
C GLY A 50 1.12 -9.99 -6.29
N LYS A 51 2.26 -9.73 -6.93
CA LYS A 51 3.24 -8.75 -6.44
C LYS A 51 2.79 -7.36 -6.90
N VAL A 52 3.11 -6.32 -6.13
CA VAL A 52 2.80 -4.94 -6.51
C VAL A 52 4.05 -4.13 -6.81
N ARG A 53 3.92 -3.21 -7.77
CA ARG A 53 4.80 -2.06 -7.93
C ARG A 53 4.19 -0.94 -7.10
N SER A 54 4.97 -0.34 -6.22
CA SER A 54 4.56 0.91 -5.58
C SER A 54 5.36 2.06 -6.15
N VAL A 55 4.68 3.10 -6.60
CA VAL A 55 5.34 4.35 -7.00
C VAL A 55 5.03 5.37 -5.92
N ILE A 56 6.07 6.00 -5.40
CA ILE A 56 5.96 7.07 -4.42
C ILE A 56 6.55 8.32 -5.06
N SER A 57 5.80 9.40 -5.04
CA SER A 57 6.24 10.69 -5.53
C SER A 57 5.88 11.78 -4.53
N GLY A 58 6.62 12.87 -4.61
CA GLY A 58 6.37 14.05 -3.80
C GLY A 58 6.98 15.29 -4.43
N ARG A 59 6.53 16.43 -3.93
CA ARG A 59 7.02 17.75 -4.28
C ARG A 59 7.18 18.54 -2.98
N GLY A 60 8.23 19.34 -2.92
CA GLY A 60 8.59 20.04 -1.70
C GLY A 60 9.71 21.06 -1.88
N ALA A 61 10.05 21.72 -0.77
CA ALA A 61 11.14 22.70 -0.72
C ALA A 61 12.52 22.05 -0.56
N ILE A 62 12.57 20.74 -0.27
CA ILE A 62 13.80 19.98 -0.07
C ILE A 62 13.71 18.62 -0.77
N PRO A 63 14.86 18.02 -1.17
CA PRO A 63 14.90 16.65 -1.66
C PRO A 63 14.54 15.63 -0.56
N PRO A 64 14.11 14.42 -0.94
CA PRO A 64 13.63 13.42 0.02
C PRO A 64 14.75 12.70 0.79
N GLY A 65 16.02 12.95 0.46
CA GLY A 65 17.17 12.35 1.16
C GLY A 65 17.37 10.85 0.90
N LEU A 66 16.91 10.34 -0.25
CA LEU A 66 16.91 8.91 -0.57
C LEU A 66 18.14 8.44 -1.37
N ASP A 67 19.05 9.34 -1.74
CA ASP A 67 20.20 9.03 -2.62
C ASP A 67 21.22 8.05 -2.00
N GLY A 68 21.23 7.92 -0.67
CA GLY A 68 22.13 7.01 0.04
C GLY A 68 21.66 5.56 0.14
N LEU A 69 20.49 5.23 -0.41
CA LEU A 69 19.92 3.89 -0.33
C LEU A 69 20.67 2.90 -1.23
N ASP A 70 20.99 1.73 -0.68
CA ASP A 70 21.55 0.62 -1.45
C ASP A 70 20.46 -0.05 -2.29
N ALA A 71 20.38 0.35 -3.56
CA ALA A 71 19.43 -0.21 -4.52
C ALA A 71 19.73 -1.67 -4.94
N SER A 72 20.85 -2.26 -4.50
CA SER A 72 21.24 -3.63 -4.85
C SER A 72 20.61 -4.70 -3.94
N VAL A 73 20.00 -4.30 -2.83
CA VAL A 73 19.41 -5.20 -1.84
C VAL A 73 17.91 -4.90 -1.63
N PRO A 74 17.10 -5.88 -1.22
CA PRO A 74 15.74 -5.63 -0.77
C PRO A 74 15.69 -4.68 0.43
N LEU A 75 14.84 -3.66 0.33
CA LEU A 75 14.60 -2.66 1.36
C LEU A 75 13.17 -2.81 1.91
N LEU A 76 12.98 -2.49 3.19
CA LEU A 76 11.66 -2.44 3.79
C LEU A 76 10.95 -1.14 3.40
N LEU A 77 9.79 -1.26 2.76
CA LEU A 77 8.87 -0.16 2.50
C LEU A 77 7.68 -0.27 3.45
N GLN A 78 7.51 0.73 4.29
CA GLN A 78 6.30 0.94 5.09
C GLN A 78 5.45 1.99 4.39
N CYS A 79 4.31 1.59 3.86
CA CYS A 79 3.54 2.46 2.99
C CYS A 79 2.76 3.54 3.76
N GLY A 80 2.57 4.69 3.12
CA GLY A 80 1.73 5.79 3.60
C GLY A 80 0.31 5.78 3.03
N ALA A 81 0.05 5.04 1.95
CA ALA A 81 -1.28 4.86 1.39
C ALA A 81 -1.96 3.58 1.88
N GLU A 82 -3.25 3.66 2.20
CA GLU A 82 -4.03 2.52 2.68
C GLU A 82 -4.47 1.60 1.53
N ARG A 83 -4.65 0.33 1.86
CA ARG A 83 -5.43 -0.63 1.07
C ARG A 83 -6.68 -1.00 1.85
N ALA A 84 -7.71 -1.43 1.13
CA ALA A 84 -8.98 -1.81 1.75
C ALA A 84 -9.54 -3.11 1.14
N THR A 85 -10.29 -3.83 1.97
CA THR A 85 -11.12 -4.97 1.55
C THR A 85 -12.51 -4.76 2.10
N ILE A 86 -13.51 -5.08 1.27
CA ILE A 86 -14.93 -5.01 1.63
C ILE A 86 -15.47 -6.44 1.68
N SER A 87 -16.30 -6.71 2.67
CA SER A 87 -16.97 -8.00 2.88
C SER A 87 -18.37 -7.79 3.45
N GLN A 88 -19.26 -8.75 3.25
CA GLN A 88 -20.53 -8.82 3.98
C GLN A 88 -20.34 -9.43 5.38
N ALA A 89 -19.25 -10.17 5.59
CA ALA A 89 -18.91 -10.75 6.88
C ALA A 89 -18.19 -9.74 7.78
N THR A 90 -18.39 -9.89 9.09
CA THR A 90 -17.68 -9.12 10.14
C THR A 90 -16.29 -9.66 10.42
N SER A 91 -15.90 -10.79 9.83
CA SER A 91 -14.57 -11.38 9.92
C SER A 91 -13.91 -11.36 8.56
N VAL A 92 -12.80 -10.62 8.42
CA VAL A 92 -12.09 -10.43 7.16
C VAL A 92 -10.62 -10.78 7.34
N LEU A 93 -10.11 -11.69 6.52
CA LEU A 93 -8.67 -11.95 6.45
C LEU A 93 -8.00 -10.81 5.69
N ILE A 94 -7.00 -10.20 6.31
CA ILE A 94 -6.15 -9.20 5.69
C ILE A 94 -4.71 -9.72 5.58
N PRO A 95 -3.92 -9.26 4.60
CA PRO A 95 -2.54 -9.73 4.45
C PRO A 95 -1.69 -9.52 5.71
N ALA A 96 -0.81 -10.48 6.00
CA ALA A 96 0.22 -10.37 7.04
C ALA A 96 1.20 -9.21 6.78
N ALA A 97 1.45 -8.91 5.51
CA ALA A 97 2.30 -7.83 5.02
C ALA A 97 1.64 -6.44 5.22
N ARG A 98 1.52 -6.02 6.48
CA ARG A 98 0.91 -4.77 6.92
C ARG A 98 1.73 -4.15 8.04
N ARG A 99 1.67 -2.82 8.13
CA ARG A 99 2.25 -2.05 9.24
C ARG A 99 1.57 -2.40 10.56
N SER A 100 2.35 -2.32 11.63
CA SER A 100 1.90 -2.51 13.01
C SER A 100 2.42 -1.44 13.97
N ASP A 101 3.11 -0.42 13.45
CA ASP A 101 3.58 0.73 14.21
C ASP A 101 2.43 1.68 14.59
N ASP A 102 2.69 2.53 15.59
CA ASP A 102 1.66 3.38 16.20
C ASP A 102 1.03 4.34 15.18
N GLY A 103 -0.29 4.41 15.17
CA GLY A 103 -1.06 5.19 14.19
C GLY A 103 -1.31 4.51 12.83
N TYR A 104 -0.72 3.33 12.57
CA TYR A 104 -0.89 2.59 11.31
C TYR A 104 -1.61 1.23 11.47
N THR A 105 -2.19 0.98 12.66
CA THR A 105 -2.96 -0.22 12.93
C THR A 105 -4.22 -0.32 12.04
N PRO A 106 -4.63 -1.53 11.62
CA PRO A 106 -5.84 -1.72 10.83
C PRO A 106 -7.08 -1.14 11.52
N TRP A 107 -8.00 -0.61 10.72
CA TRP A 107 -9.23 0.00 11.20
C TRP A 107 -10.37 -0.25 10.22
N GLY A 108 -11.60 -0.04 10.68
CA GLY A 108 -12.77 -0.56 9.99
C GLY A 108 -13.94 0.42 9.90
N ARG A 109 -14.80 0.15 8.92
CA ARG A 109 -16.05 0.88 8.69
C ARG A 109 -17.18 -0.09 8.38
N ALA A 110 -18.38 0.21 8.84
CA ALA A 110 -19.61 -0.48 8.46
C ALA A 110 -20.43 0.43 7.53
N TYR A 111 -21.08 -0.14 6.53
CA TYR A 111 -21.96 0.58 5.61
C TYR A 111 -23.41 0.46 6.08
N VAL A 112 -23.97 1.58 6.55
CA VAL A 112 -25.31 1.69 7.12
C VAL A 112 -26.01 2.87 6.47
N GLU A 113 -27.23 2.69 5.96
CA GLU A 113 -28.06 3.77 5.39
C GLU A 113 -27.32 4.64 4.37
N SER A 114 -26.61 4.00 3.45
CA SER A 114 -25.82 4.67 2.40
C SER A 114 -24.63 5.48 2.89
N ARG A 115 -24.14 5.24 4.10
CA ARG A 115 -22.97 5.91 4.68
C ARG A 115 -22.01 4.92 5.34
N TRP A 116 -20.72 5.22 5.22
CA TRP A 116 -19.70 4.51 5.97
C TRP A 116 -19.54 5.10 7.37
N GLN A 117 -19.65 4.27 8.39
CA GLN A 117 -19.52 4.65 9.80
C GLN A 117 -18.36 3.87 10.42
N PRO A 118 -17.52 4.47 11.28
CA PRO A 118 -16.44 3.76 11.96
C PRO A 118 -16.97 2.58 12.79
N THR A 119 -16.25 1.46 12.77
CA THR A 119 -16.47 0.34 13.70
C THR A 119 -15.14 -0.12 14.28
N ALA A 120 -15.18 -0.60 15.51
CA ALA A 120 -14.00 -1.13 16.18
C ALA A 120 -13.54 -2.42 15.49
N VAL A 121 -12.22 -2.56 15.30
CA VAL A 121 -11.58 -3.75 14.72
C VAL A 121 -10.67 -4.36 15.78
N ALA A 122 -10.88 -5.65 16.05
CA ALA A 122 -9.97 -6.47 16.84
C ALA A 122 -9.20 -7.40 15.91
N MET A 123 -7.88 -7.45 16.03
CA MET A 123 -7.03 -8.33 15.24
C MET A 123 -6.75 -9.63 16.02
N THR A 124 -6.88 -10.78 15.35
CA THR A 124 -6.40 -12.09 15.85
C THR A 124 -5.59 -12.74 14.74
N GLY A 125 -4.26 -12.67 14.83
CA GLY A 125 -3.38 -13.03 13.71
C GLY A 125 -3.67 -12.13 12.50
N ASP A 126 -4.07 -12.74 11.39
CA ASP A 126 -4.43 -12.04 10.14
C ASP A 126 -5.94 -11.80 9.98
N LEU A 127 -6.74 -12.22 10.96
CA LEU A 127 -8.18 -12.03 10.95
C LEU A 127 -8.55 -10.71 11.63
N ALA A 128 -9.12 -9.80 10.86
CA ALA A 128 -9.76 -8.59 11.35
C ALA A 128 -11.23 -8.89 11.70
N ALA A 129 -11.55 -8.82 12.99
CA ALA A 129 -12.91 -8.95 13.51
C ALA A 129 -13.51 -7.56 13.75
N LEU A 130 -14.47 -7.16 12.94
CA LEU A 130 -15.21 -5.92 13.09
C LEU A 130 -16.38 -6.11 14.06
N THR A 131 -16.62 -5.11 14.91
CA THR A 131 -17.81 -5.10 15.77
C THR A 131 -19.06 -4.95 14.88
N PRO A 132 -20.05 -5.87 14.98
CA PRO A 132 -21.26 -5.78 14.19
C PRO A 132 -22.01 -4.47 14.46
N VAL A 133 -22.45 -3.79 13.40
CA VAL A 133 -23.26 -2.57 13.50
C VAL A 133 -24.68 -2.91 13.02
N PRO A 134 -25.74 -2.55 13.77
CA PRO A 134 -27.11 -2.78 13.34
C PRO A 134 -27.40 -2.19 11.96
N ASN A 135 -28.17 -2.91 11.14
CA ASN A 135 -28.54 -2.52 9.77
C ASN A 135 -27.35 -2.34 8.81
N ALA A 136 -26.15 -2.81 9.16
CA ALA A 136 -25.02 -2.79 8.24
C ALA A 136 -25.15 -3.87 7.16
N THR A 137 -24.92 -3.49 5.92
CA THR A 137 -24.95 -4.42 4.77
C THR A 137 -23.55 -4.82 4.30
N LEU A 138 -22.54 -3.99 4.57
CA LEU A 138 -21.15 -4.22 4.22
C LEU A 138 -20.22 -3.76 5.34
N TYR A 139 -19.04 -4.36 5.40
CA TYR A 139 -17.95 -4.02 6.27
C TYR A 139 -16.70 -3.80 5.43
N GLN A 140 -15.93 -2.77 5.75
CA GLN A 140 -14.66 -2.42 5.13
C GLN A 140 -13.57 -2.47 6.18
N VAL A 141 -12.46 -3.15 5.88
CA VAL A 141 -11.21 -3.08 6.66
C VAL A 141 -10.18 -2.35 5.83
N LEU A 142 -9.51 -1.37 6.44
CA LEU A 142 -8.41 -0.63 5.85
C LEU A 142 -7.13 -0.91 6.63
N TRP A 143 -6.01 -0.98 5.93
CA TRP A 143 -4.69 -1.19 6.52
C TRP A 143 -3.61 -0.51 5.67
N PHE A 144 -2.47 -0.23 6.29
CA PHE A 144 -1.27 0.23 5.58
C PHE A 144 -0.38 -0.96 5.28
N PRO A 145 -0.02 -1.21 4.01
CA PRO A 145 0.87 -2.31 3.67
C PRO A 145 2.31 -2.08 4.13
N GLU A 146 3.04 -3.18 4.33
CA GLU A 146 4.49 -3.19 4.50
C GLU A 146 5.07 -4.25 3.58
N PHE A 147 6.06 -3.89 2.76
CA PHE A 147 6.63 -4.76 1.73
C PHE A 147 8.14 -4.77 1.76
N GLN A 148 8.74 -5.90 1.40
CA GLN A 148 10.12 -5.94 0.92
C GLN A 148 10.13 -5.51 -0.54
N VAL A 149 10.96 -4.54 -0.91
CA VAL A 149 10.98 -3.95 -2.25
C VAL A 149 12.40 -3.76 -2.78
N LEU A 150 12.55 -3.81 -4.10
CA LEU A 150 13.75 -3.35 -4.82
C LEU A 150 13.48 -2.00 -5.49
N ILE A 151 14.48 -1.13 -5.53
CA ILE A 151 14.39 0.14 -6.25
C ILE A 151 14.53 -0.13 -7.76
N GLU A 152 13.55 0.30 -8.54
CA GLU A 152 13.58 0.20 -10.00
C GLU A 152 13.95 1.56 -10.60
N GLY A 153 15.03 1.60 -11.38
CA GLY A 153 15.45 2.81 -12.09
C GLY A 153 16.06 3.91 -11.22
N GLY A 154 16.27 3.66 -9.92
CA GLY A 154 16.81 4.64 -8.97
C GLY A 154 15.79 5.70 -8.53
N VAL A 155 16.23 6.60 -7.66
CA VAL A 155 15.44 7.77 -7.24
C VAL A 155 15.58 8.84 -8.32
N GLN A 156 14.45 9.31 -8.83
CA GLN A 156 14.40 10.38 -9.82
C GLN A 156 14.14 11.70 -9.09
N THR A 157 14.94 12.72 -9.36
CA THR A 157 14.76 14.08 -8.83
C THR A 157 14.75 15.10 -9.96
N SER A 158 13.93 16.14 -9.81
CA SER A 158 13.83 17.27 -10.73
C SER A 158 13.66 18.55 -9.92
N ASP A 159 14.59 19.48 -10.08
CA ASP A 159 14.63 20.72 -9.30
C ASP A 159 14.35 21.94 -10.17
N ASP A 160 13.38 22.76 -9.77
CA ASP A 160 13.24 24.13 -10.23
C ASP A 160 14.03 25.06 -9.30
N LEU A 161 15.25 25.39 -9.73
CA LEU A 161 16.17 26.24 -9.00
C LEU A 161 15.65 27.68 -8.80
N ARG A 162 14.68 28.15 -9.61
CA ARG A 162 14.10 29.48 -9.47
C ARG A 162 12.95 29.49 -8.47
N ALA A 163 12.11 28.47 -8.52
CA ALA A 163 10.99 28.31 -7.59
C ALA A 163 11.42 27.77 -6.21
N SER A 164 12.68 27.31 -6.08
CA SER A 164 13.17 26.60 -4.89
C SER A 164 12.30 25.38 -4.57
N GLU A 165 12.09 24.58 -5.60
CA GLU A 165 11.18 23.46 -5.56
C GLU A 165 11.82 22.20 -6.12
N THR A 166 11.66 21.12 -5.39
CA THR A 166 12.15 19.79 -5.72
C THR A 166 10.96 18.86 -5.91
N GLN A 167 10.92 18.19 -7.06
CA GLN A 167 10.05 17.05 -7.31
C GLN A 167 10.87 15.77 -7.30
N TRP A 168 10.32 14.70 -6.75
CA TRP A 168 10.98 13.40 -6.75
C TRP A 168 9.98 12.26 -6.97
N GLN A 169 10.50 11.14 -7.46
CA GLN A 169 9.76 9.91 -7.65
C GLN A 169 10.68 8.71 -7.46
N VAL A 170 10.16 7.66 -6.83
CA VAL A 170 10.81 6.35 -6.75
C VAL A 170 9.82 5.25 -7.10
N SER A 171 10.28 4.32 -7.93
CA SER A 171 9.53 3.12 -8.30
C SER A 171 10.08 1.92 -7.52
N LEU A 172 9.20 1.20 -6.84
CA LEU A 172 9.55 0.14 -5.91
C LEU A 172 8.86 -1.16 -6.30
N LEU A 173 9.65 -2.21 -6.52
CA LEU A 173 9.20 -3.53 -6.95
C LEU A 173 9.11 -4.47 -5.75
N GLN A 174 7.92 -4.96 -5.41
CA GLN A 174 7.79 -5.97 -4.35
C GLN A 174 8.56 -7.24 -4.70
N VAL A 175 9.34 -7.76 -3.74
CA VAL A 175 10.07 -9.04 -3.86
C VAL A 175 9.43 -10.18 -3.09
#